data_AF-A0A0F3IEP2-F1
#
_entry.id   AF-A0A0F3IEP2-F1
#
_cell.length_a   1.000
_cell.length_b   1.000
_cell.length_c   1.000
_cell.angle_alpha   90.00
_cell.angle_beta   90.00
_cell.angle_gamma   90.00
#
_symmetry.space_group_name_H-M   'P 1'
#
loop_
_entity.id
_entity.type
_entity.pdbx_description
1 polymer ?
#
loop_
_entity_poly.entity_id
_entity_poly.type
_entity_poly.pdbx_seq_one_letter_code
_entity_poly.pdbx_strand_id
1 'polypeptide(L)'
;MSSDNNSYGTTGMVYDADVKLSTHSPDSGYNPAAAIIAAANQYWKGSVILLEMQTYADFDCNGSDTEEWLVPIEWDASAKAAIKTATANGRIVVQAAGNGNCDLDLAGFKGEFNPNDTSKDSGAIIVGAGDKLTRNKAIFSTYGSRVDTHSEGDFQIYTTGYGGRYNAEGENLWYTSSFAGTSGASPIVTSAAVSLSSMLWEYHGSIWDPKEMRAILRREGTPQQQGGHIGPRPDLRKQVESMVNRHLQMQSADFDGDGKTDYAIFSAIEWPFGIFTMQQVQRNPIAGGKKGIYRHLQT
;
A
#
# COMPACT_ATOMS: atom_id res chain seq x y z
N MET A 1 10.11 -7.49 11.82
CA MET A 1 9.55 -7.85 13.15
C MET A 1 8.06 -7.50 13.14
N SER A 2 7.25 -8.18 13.93
CA SER A 2 5.81 -7.92 14.11
C SER A 2 5.49 -7.86 15.61
N SER A 3 4.36 -7.28 15.98
CA SER A 3 3.91 -7.19 17.37
C SER A 3 2.46 -7.63 17.50
N ASP A 4 2.24 -8.62 18.37
CA ASP A 4 0.91 -9.18 18.63
C ASP A 4 0.11 -8.30 19.61
N ASN A 5 -1.19 -8.59 19.73
CA ASN A 5 -2.04 -8.01 20.76
C ASN A 5 -2.15 -8.95 21.97
N ASN A 6 -1.10 -9.01 22.79
CA ASN A 6 -0.95 -10.01 23.86
C ASN A 6 -0.71 -9.41 25.26
N SER A 7 -1.11 -8.15 25.47
CA SER A 7 -1.07 -7.40 26.74
C SER A 7 0.30 -6.96 27.28
N TYR A 8 1.40 -7.22 26.58
CA TYR A 8 2.72 -6.73 26.95
C TYR A 8 3.45 -6.09 25.76
N GLY A 9 4.47 -5.27 26.06
CA GLY A 9 5.28 -4.63 25.01
C GLY A 9 4.48 -3.66 24.15
N THR A 10 4.62 -3.78 22.83
CA THR A 10 3.92 -2.98 21.83
C THR A 10 2.83 -3.81 21.14
N THR A 11 1.80 -3.14 20.61
CA THR A 11 0.76 -3.75 19.76
C THR A 11 0.92 -3.26 18.33
N GLY A 12 0.97 -4.18 17.37
CA GLY A 12 1.03 -3.82 15.95
C GLY A 12 -0.23 -3.10 15.49
N MET A 13 -0.12 -2.15 14.55
CA MET A 13 -1.28 -1.39 14.05
C MET A 13 -2.28 -2.27 13.29
N VAL A 14 -1.81 -3.37 12.70
CA VAL A 14 -2.61 -4.41 12.01
C VAL A 14 -2.23 -5.78 12.56
N TYR A 15 -2.36 -5.96 13.87
CA TYR A 15 -1.85 -7.14 14.61
C TYR A 15 -2.47 -8.49 14.18
N ASP A 16 -3.65 -8.50 13.55
CA ASP A 16 -4.29 -9.72 13.02
C ASP A 16 -3.87 -10.05 11.58
N ALA A 17 -2.99 -9.24 10.96
CA ALA A 17 -2.52 -9.51 9.61
C ALA A 17 -1.47 -10.64 9.59
N ASP A 18 -1.59 -11.54 8.61
CA ASP A 18 -0.54 -12.53 8.34
C ASP A 18 0.73 -11.85 7.83
N VAL A 19 1.88 -12.19 8.42
CA VAL A 19 3.19 -11.68 8.02
C VAL A 19 4.06 -12.83 7.51
N LYS A 20 4.66 -12.64 6.33
CA LYS A 20 5.77 -13.46 5.86
C LYS A 20 6.97 -12.59 5.53
N LEU A 21 8.15 -13.19 5.62
CA LEU A 21 9.43 -12.52 5.40
C LEU A 21 10.08 -13.02 4.11
N SER A 22 10.83 -12.12 3.49
CA SER A 22 11.73 -12.40 2.37
C SER A 22 12.97 -11.55 2.58
N THR A 23 14.16 -12.17 2.56
CA THR A 23 15.42 -11.46 2.84
C THR A 23 16.10 -11.05 1.54
N HIS A 24 16.52 -9.79 1.47
CA HIS A 24 17.40 -9.29 0.40
C HIS A 24 18.88 -9.60 0.66
N SER A 25 19.21 -10.19 1.82
CA SER A 25 20.58 -10.56 2.22
C SER A 25 20.65 -12.04 2.65
N PRO A 26 20.32 -13.00 1.76
CA PRO A 26 20.54 -14.42 2.04
C PRO A 26 22.04 -14.76 2.07
N ASP A 27 22.39 -15.96 2.55
CA ASP A 27 23.79 -16.46 2.58
C ASP A 27 24.46 -16.47 1.20
N SER A 28 23.68 -16.51 0.12
CA SER A 28 24.15 -16.42 -1.26
C SER A 28 24.54 -15.01 -1.71
N GLY A 29 24.37 -14.00 -0.86
CA GLY A 29 24.73 -12.60 -1.11
C GLY A 29 23.53 -11.69 -1.34
N TYR A 30 23.81 -10.37 -1.30
CA TYR A 30 22.82 -9.30 -1.43
C TYR A 30 22.10 -9.33 -2.79
N ASN A 31 20.76 -9.47 -2.77
CA ASN A 31 19.91 -9.55 -3.95
C ASN A 31 18.49 -9.05 -3.66
N PRO A 32 18.25 -7.72 -3.74
CA PRO A 32 16.93 -7.13 -3.46
C PRO A 32 15.87 -7.54 -4.48
N ALA A 33 16.24 -7.65 -5.77
CA ALA A 33 15.30 -8.03 -6.82
C ALA A 33 14.69 -9.42 -6.58
N ALA A 34 15.53 -10.42 -6.27
CA ALA A 34 15.04 -11.77 -5.97
C ALA A 34 14.14 -11.80 -4.73
N ALA A 35 14.48 -11.03 -3.68
CA ALA A 35 13.67 -10.94 -2.47
C ALA A 35 12.29 -10.32 -2.73
N ILE A 36 12.22 -9.28 -3.56
CA ILE A 36 10.96 -8.62 -3.96
C ILE A 36 10.08 -9.59 -4.76
N ILE A 37 10.65 -10.31 -5.73
CA ILE A 37 9.91 -11.31 -6.50
C ILE A 37 9.43 -12.46 -5.61
N ALA A 38 10.29 -12.95 -4.71
CA ALA A 38 9.91 -13.99 -3.76
C ALA A 38 8.76 -13.51 -2.85
N ALA A 39 8.80 -12.28 -2.34
CA ALA A 39 7.72 -11.67 -1.56
C ALA A 39 6.40 -11.58 -2.35
N ALA A 40 6.47 -11.13 -3.61
CA ALA A 40 5.29 -11.00 -4.48
C ALA A 40 4.58 -12.34 -4.76
N ASN A 41 5.30 -13.46 -4.67
CA ASN A 41 4.78 -14.80 -4.87
C ASN A 41 4.16 -15.41 -3.60
N GLN A 42 4.28 -14.78 -2.42
CA GLN A 42 3.79 -15.37 -1.16
C GLN A 42 2.30 -15.10 -0.88
N TYR A 43 1.71 -14.09 -1.53
CA TYR A 43 0.35 -13.62 -1.30
C TYR A 43 -0.39 -13.24 -2.60
N TRP A 44 -1.70 -13.02 -2.49
CA TRP A 44 -2.63 -12.73 -3.57
C TRP A 44 -2.66 -11.23 -3.95
N LYS A 45 -3.41 -10.87 -5.00
CA LYS A 45 -3.63 -9.47 -5.39
C LYS A 45 -4.24 -8.66 -4.24
N GLY A 46 -3.80 -7.42 -4.05
CA GLY A 46 -4.22 -6.58 -2.92
C GLY A 46 -3.43 -6.79 -1.62
N SER A 47 -2.52 -7.78 -1.57
CA SER A 47 -1.56 -7.90 -0.48
C SER A 47 -0.54 -6.76 -0.51
N VAL A 48 -0.04 -6.36 0.66
CA VAL A 48 0.94 -5.28 0.79
C VAL A 48 2.33 -5.86 1.02
N ILE A 49 3.32 -5.37 0.28
CA ILE A 49 4.75 -5.67 0.44
C ILE A 49 5.42 -4.42 0.97
N LEU A 50 6.04 -4.54 2.14
CA LEU A 50 6.89 -3.50 2.71
C LEU A 50 8.36 -3.75 2.33
N LEU A 51 9.01 -2.74 1.77
CA LEU A 51 10.43 -2.76 1.45
C LEU A 51 11.21 -1.86 2.41
N GLU A 52 11.85 -2.50 3.40
CA GLU A 52 12.80 -1.88 4.31
C GLU A 52 14.22 -1.89 3.72
N MET A 53 14.35 -1.18 2.59
CA MET A 53 15.58 -1.11 1.80
C MET A 53 15.77 0.32 1.28
N GLN A 54 17.04 0.73 1.20
CA GLN A 54 17.49 1.97 0.58
C GLN A 54 18.81 1.67 -0.14
N THR A 55 19.19 2.52 -1.09
CA THR A 55 20.45 2.39 -1.82
C THR A 55 21.14 3.74 -1.92
N TYR A 56 22.38 3.77 -2.38
CA TYR A 56 23.14 5.01 -2.57
C TYR A 56 22.91 5.58 -3.96
N ALA A 57 22.71 6.89 -4.05
CA ALA A 57 22.91 7.62 -5.30
C ALA A 57 24.41 7.60 -5.68
N ASP A 58 24.70 7.74 -6.97
CA ASP A 58 26.06 7.78 -7.52
C ASP A 58 26.60 9.22 -7.63
N PHE A 59 25.93 10.19 -7.01
CA PHE A 59 26.27 11.61 -7.03
C PHE A 59 25.77 12.32 -5.76
N ASP A 60 26.36 13.48 -5.47
CA ASP A 60 25.93 14.34 -4.37
C ASP A 60 24.52 14.90 -4.60
N CYS A 61 23.55 14.37 -3.84
CA CYS A 61 22.15 14.77 -3.90
C CYS A 61 21.66 15.55 -2.67
N ASN A 62 22.54 15.88 -1.73
CA ASN A 62 22.17 16.55 -0.48
C ASN A 62 23.14 17.66 -0.02
N GLY A 63 24.25 17.88 -0.75
CA GLY A 63 25.28 18.86 -0.41
C GLY A 63 26.11 18.47 0.82
N SER A 64 26.11 17.20 1.21
CA SER A 64 26.82 16.70 2.41
C SER A 64 28.15 16.07 2.05
N ASP A 65 29.16 16.37 2.87
CA ASP A 65 30.50 15.76 2.79
C ASP A 65 30.55 14.31 3.29
N THR A 66 29.44 13.77 3.81
CA THR A 66 29.39 12.43 4.43
C THR A 66 29.10 11.29 3.45
N GLU A 67 28.86 11.59 2.16
CA GLU A 67 28.45 10.63 1.12
C GLU A 67 27.23 9.75 1.50
N GLU A 68 26.44 10.17 2.50
CA GLU A 68 25.22 9.49 2.93
C GLU A 68 24.04 9.80 1.99
N TRP A 69 24.20 9.51 0.71
CA TRP A 69 23.23 9.79 -0.35
C TRP A 69 22.18 8.69 -0.49
N LEU A 70 21.54 8.36 0.63
CA LEU A 70 20.58 7.26 0.72
C LEU A 70 19.22 7.64 0.10
N VAL A 71 18.84 6.91 -0.93
CA VAL A 71 17.66 7.13 -1.78
C VAL A 71 16.79 5.86 -1.83
N PRO A 72 15.57 5.92 -2.40
CA PRO A 72 14.70 4.75 -2.46
C PRO A 72 15.39 3.59 -3.20
N ILE A 73 15.10 2.36 -2.77
CA ILE A 73 15.70 1.16 -3.39
C ILE A 73 15.41 1.05 -4.89
N GLU A 74 14.34 1.69 -5.38
CA GLU A 74 14.04 1.75 -6.82
C GLU A 74 15.03 2.59 -7.66
N TRP A 75 16.05 3.22 -7.05
CA TRP A 75 17.21 3.72 -7.81
C TRP A 75 18.06 2.56 -8.37
N ASP A 76 18.09 1.41 -7.68
CA ASP A 76 18.65 0.19 -8.26
C ASP A 76 17.73 -0.35 -9.36
N ALA A 77 18.27 -0.47 -10.58
CA ALA A 77 17.50 -0.84 -11.75
C ALA A 77 16.86 -2.24 -11.62
N SER A 78 17.52 -3.18 -10.95
CA SER A 78 17.01 -4.55 -10.78
C SER A 78 15.85 -4.59 -9.78
N ALA A 79 15.96 -3.85 -8.67
CA ALA A 79 14.89 -3.66 -7.70
C ALA A 79 13.70 -2.92 -8.31
N LYS A 80 13.93 -1.84 -9.09
CA LYS A 80 12.87 -1.13 -9.80
C LYS A 80 12.08 -2.04 -10.73
N ALA A 81 12.76 -2.90 -11.49
CA ALA A 81 12.11 -3.87 -12.37
C ALA A 81 11.29 -4.92 -11.58
N ALA A 82 11.81 -5.40 -10.44
CA ALA A 82 11.10 -6.32 -9.57
C ALA A 82 9.85 -5.67 -8.93
N ILE A 83 9.96 -4.42 -8.47
CA ILE A 83 8.85 -3.63 -7.96
C ILE A 83 7.78 -3.47 -9.04
N LYS A 84 8.16 -3.08 -10.26
CA LYS A 84 7.24 -2.93 -11.39
C LYS A 84 6.52 -4.23 -11.72
N THR A 85 7.21 -5.36 -11.60
CA THR A 85 6.60 -6.69 -11.78
C THR A 85 5.60 -7.01 -10.67
N ALA A 86 5.94 -6.74 -9.41
CA ALA A 86 5.04 -6.96 -8.28
C ALA A 86 3.78 -6.10 -8.38
N THR A 87 3.93 -4.81 -8.70
CA THR A 87 2.79 -3.88 -8.83
C THR A 87 1.94 -4.18 -10.06
N ALA A 88 2.53 -4.56 -11.20
CA ALA A 88 1.80 -5.03 -12.37
C ALA A 88 0.97 -6.30 -12.08
N ASN A 89 1.47 -7.16 -11.18
CA ASN A 89 0.71 -8.31 -10.71
C ASN A 89 -0.35 -7.93 -9.65
N GLY A 90 -0.53 -6.66 -9.29
CA GLY A 90 -1.55 -6.21 -8.34
C GLY A 90 -1.13 -6.32 -6.88
N ARG A 91 0.19 -6.35 -6.58
CA ARG A 91 0.69 -6.26 -5.20
C ARG A 91 0.93 -4.79 -4.85
N ILE A 92 0.46 -4.36 -3.69
CA ILE A 92 0.68 -2.99 -3.22
C ILE A 92 2.10 -2.96 -2.65
N VAL A 93 3.01 -2.20 -3.25
CA VAL A 93 4.40 -2.09 -2.78
C VAL A 93 4.58 -0.75 -2.08
N VAL A 94 5.01 -0.79 -0.82
CA VAL A 94 5.37 0.36 0.01
C VAL A 94 6.87 0.32 0.27
N GLN A 95 7.60 1.38 -0.04
CA GLN A 95 9.05 1.46 0.19
C GLN A 95 9.44 2.72 0.95
N ALA A 96 10.52 2.62 1.72
CA ALA A 96 11.17 3.78 2.35
C ALA A 96 11.76 4.73 1.29
N ALA A 97 11.67 6.05 1.52
CA ALA A 97 12.27 7.04 0.64
C ALA A 97 13.81 7.11 0.74
N GLY A 98 14.40 6.54 1.78
CA GLY A 98 15.83 6.66 2.08
C GLY A 98 16.13 7.80 3.06
N ASN A 99 17.21 7.64 3.79
CA ASN A 99 17.61 8.54 4.90
C ASN A 99 18.73 9.51 4.51
N GLY A 100 18.85 9.85 3.23
CA GLY A 100 19.95 10.66 2.71
C GLY A 100 19.66 12.15 2.58
N ASN A 101 18.48 12.62 2.96
CA ASN A 101 18.06 14.02 2.73
C ASN A 101 18.24 14.47 1.27
N CYS A 102 18.08 13.54 0.32
CA CYS A 102 18.26 13.86 -1.09
C CYS A 102 16.98 14.39 -1.72
N ASP A 103 17.12 15.38 -2.60
CA ASP A 103 16.02 15.88 -3.42
C ASP A 103 15.93 15.07 -4.72
N LEU A 104 14.92 14.20 -4.81
CA LEU A 104 14.69 13.32 -5.95
C LEU A 104 14.33 14.06 -7.25
N ASP A 105 14.07 15.37 -7.17
CA ASP A 105 13.79 16.22 -8.34
C ASP A 105 15.10 16.77 -8.98
N LEU A 106 16.27 16.49 -8.40
CA LEU A 106 17.56 16.90 -8.95
C LEU A 106 17.86 16.26 -10.30
N ALA A 107 18.48 17.05 -11.19
CA ALA A 107 18.86 16.62 -12.53
C ALA A 107 19.80 15.40 -12.56
N GLY A 108 20.58 15.17 -11.49
CA GLY A 108 21.45 13.99 -11.35
C GLY A 108 20.69 12.66 -11.41
N PHE A 109 19.42 12.64 -10.98
CA PHE A 109 18.54 11.47 -11.11
C PHE A 109 17.99 11.27 -12.52
N LYS A 110 18.31 12.16 -13.47
CA LYS A 110 17.97 12.04 -14.90
C LYS A 110 16.46 11.80 -15.15
N GLY A 111 15.61 12.33 -14.27
CA GLY A 111 14.16 12.17 -14.33
C GLY A 111 13.64 10.77 -13.96
N GLU A 112 14.48 9.87 -13.42
CA GLU A 112 14.05 8.51 -13.03
C GLU A 112 12.95 8.50 -11.95
N PHE A 113 12.83 9.59 -11.20
CA PHE A 113 11.80 9.81 -10.19
C PHE A 113 10.69 10.77 -10.65
N ASN A 114 10.66 11.20 -11.91
CA ASN A 114 9.62 12.12 -12.38
C ASN A 114 8.21 11.48 -12.26
N PRO A 115 7.32 12.01 -11.40
CA PRO A 115 6.00 11.42 -11.17
C PRO A 115 5.06 11.52 -12.37
N ASN A 116 5.38 12.39 -13.34
CA ASN A 116 4.59 12.58 -14.56
C ASN A 116 5.04 11.65 -15.71
N ASP A 117 6.18 10.98 -15.57
CA ASP A 117 6.65 10.01 -16.56
C ASP A 117 6.22 8.59 -16.15
N THR A 118 5.07 8.17 -16.67
CA THR A 118 4.52 6.82 -16.41
C THR A 118 5.41 5.68 -16.91
N SER A 119 6.37 5.93 -17.81
CA SER A 119 7.32 4.91 -18.25
C SER A 119 8.35 4.58 -17.16
N LYS A 120 8.66 5.56 -16.30
CA LYS A 120 9.58 5.49 -15.16
C LYS A 120 8.90 5.09 -13.85
N ASP A 121 7.58 5.14 -13.79
CA ASP A 121 6.81 4.72 -12.62
C ASP A 121 6.93 3.21 -12.36
N SER A 122 7.45 2.86 -11.17
CA SER A 122 7.50 1.49 -10.66
C SER A 122 6.15 1.01 -10.12
N GLY A 123 5.21 1.92 -9.88
CA GLY A 123 3.94 1.67 -9.22
C GLY A 123 4.01 1.62 -7.69
N ALA A 124 5.20 1.70 -7.09
CA ALA A 124 5.34 1.71 -5.64
C ALA A 124 4.85 3.02 -5.00
N ILE A 125 4.47 2.91 -3.73
CA ILE A 125 4.23 4.02 -2.80
C ILE A 125 5.56 4.32 -2.11
N ILE A 126 6.12 5.51 -2.33
CA ILE A 126 7.35 5.94 -1.66
C ILE A 126 7.01 6.75 -0.41
N VAL A 127 7.59 6.36 0.72
CA VAL A 127 7.26 6.90 2.05
C VAL A 127 8.40 7.72 2.63
N GLY A 128 8.16 9.02 2.80
CA GLY A 128 9.04 9.91 3.55
C GLY A 128 8.82 9.82 5.06
N ALA A 129 9.76 10.38 5.82
CA ALA A 129 9.65 10.51 7.27
C ALA A 129 9.33 11.96 7.66
N GLY A 130 8.32 12.12 8.50
CA GLY A 130 7.96 13.37 9.12
C GLY A 130 8.03 13.30 10.65
N ASP A 131 8.07 14.48 11.26
CA ASP A 131 7.93 14.65 12.71
C ASP A 131 6.49 14.31 13.15
N LYS A 132 6.38 13.61 14.27
CA LYS A 132 5.13 13.07 14.82
C LYS A 132 4.04 14.14 14.96
N LEU A 133 4.40 15.28 15.53
CA LEU A 133 3.46 16.31 15.95
C LEU A 133 3.26 17.35 14.85
N THR A 134 4.36 17.82 14.29
CA THR A 134 4.38 18.92 13.34
C THR A 134 4.14 18.46 11.91
N ARG A 135 4.41 17.20 11.54
CA ARG A 135 4.42 16.71 10.15
C ARG A 135 5.38 17.49 9.25
N ASN A 136 6.37 18.15 9.83
CA ASN A 136 7.51 18.67 9.09
C ASN A 136 8.35 17.49 8.60
N LYS A 137 9.03 17.66 7.47
CA LYS A 137 9.99 16.66 7.00
C LYS A 137 11.07 16.44 8.06
N ALA A 138 11.34 15.18 8.39
CA ALA A 138 12.49 14.84 9.22
C ALA A 138 13.78 15.21 8.47
N ILE A 139 14.79 15.71 9.19
CA ILE A 139 15.99 16.28 8.56
C ILE A 139 16.69 15.30 7.62
N PHE A 140 16.70 14.00 7.96
CA PHE A 140 17.32 12.95 7.15
C PHE A 140 16.44 12.45 5.99
N SER A 141 15.14 12.75 5.95
CA SER A 141 14.26 12.12 4.96
C SER A 141 14.60 12.60 3.56
N THR A 142 14.89 11.68 2.65
CA THR A 142 14.86 11.95 1.21
C THR A 142 13.45 12.36 0.79
N TYR A 143 13.36 13.29 -0.16
CA TYR A 143 12.15 14.04 -0.51
C TYR A 143 12.10 14.36 -2.00
N GLY A 144 11.01 14.97 -2.46
CA GLY A 144 10.83 15.38 -3.85
C GLY A 144 9.46 14.96 -4.37
N SER A 145 9.08 15.43 -5.55
CA SER A 145 7.73 15.27 -6.13
C SER A 145 7.26 13.81 -6.28
N ARG A 146 8.21 12.86 -6.28
CA ARG A 146 7.95 11.42 -6.31
C ARG A 146 7.46 10.84 -4.99
N VAL A 147 7.83 11.41 -3.85
CA VAL A 147 7.46 10.87 -2.54
C VAL A 147 5.95 11.05 -2.35
N ASP A 148 5.24 9.94 -2.10
CA ASP A 148 3.79 9.90 -2.20
C ASP A 148 3.10 10.31 -0.90
N THR A 149 3.68 9.91 0.23
CA THR A 149 3.06 10.05 1.55
C THR A 149 4.13 9.95 2.64
N HIS A 150 3.80 10.33 3.87
CA HIS A 150 4.71 10.20 5.00
C HIS A 150 4.02 9.69 6.25
N SER A 151 4.81 9.34 7.25
CA SER A 151 4.32 9.21 8.62
C SER A 151 5.42 9.56 9.63
N GLU A 152 5.19 9.28 10.91
CA GLU A 152 6.17 9.49 11.98
C GLU A 152 7.46 8.70 11.70
N GLY A 153 8.62 9.35 11.80
CA GLY A 153 9.94 8.72 11.67
C GLY A 153 11.02 9.36 12.56
N ASP A 154 10.64 10.18 13.53
CA ASP A 154 11.46 11.15 14.27
C ASP A 154 11.97 10.65 15.64
N PHE A 155 12.56 9.45 15.67
CA PHE A 155 13.22 8.89 16.87
C PHE A 155 12.31 8.72 18.10
N GLN A 156 11.00 8.63 17.89
CA GLN A 156 9.99 8.50 18.95
C GLN A 156 9.10 7.26 18.78
N ILE A 157 9.50 6.34 17.89
CA ILE A 157 8.73 5.13 17.61
C ILE A 157 9.06 4.05 18.65
N TYR A 158 8.01 3.62 19.35
CA TYR A 158 8.03 2.41 20.17
C TYR A 158 7.75 1.19 19.31
N THR A 159 8.65 0.22 19.34
CA THR A 159 8.55 -1.00 18.54
C THR A 159 9.39 -2.13 19.15
N THR A 160 9.31 -3.31 18.55
CA THR A 160 10.16 -4.46 18.86
C THR A 160 11.61 -4.19 18.44
N GLY A 161 12.56 -4.98 18.94
CA GLY A 161 13.98 -4.92 18.62
C GLY A 161 14.80 -3.94 19.46
N TYR A 162 16.11 -3.93 19.18
CA TYR A 162 17.19 -3.09 19.75
C TYR A 162 17.42 -3.17 21.27
N GLY A 163 16.43 -3.54 22.08
CA GLY A 163 16.60 -3.82 23.51
C GLY A 163 16.77 -2.58 24.39
N GLY A 164 16.56 -1.36 23.87
CA GLY A 164 16.73 -0.11 24.61
C GLY A 164 15.66 0.18 25.66
N ARG A 165 14.53 -0.52 25.63
CA ARG A 165 13.45 -0.42 26.63
C ARG A 165 13.28 -1.66 27.48
N TYR A 166 13.51 -2.82 26.89
CA TYR A 166 13.37 -4.10 27.58
C TYR A 166 14.16 -5.16 26.82
N ASN A 167 14.90 -6.00 27.55
CA ASN A 167 15.81 -6.99 26.97
C ASN A 167 16.07 -8.23 27.83
N ALA A 168 15.38 -8.40 28.96
CA ALA A 168 15.74 -9.38 29.98
C ALA A 168 15.57 -10.85 29.53
N GLU A 169 14.68 -11.12 28.58
CA GLU A 169 14.34 -12.46 28.07
C GLU A 169 14.88 -12.73 26.65
N GLY A 170 15.79 -11.88 26.18
CA GLY A 170 16.47 -12.06 24.90
C GLY A 170 15.74 -11.46 23.69
N GLU A 171 16.33 -11.65 22.51
CA GLU A 171 16.04 -10.89 21.28
C GLU A 171 14.57 -10.93 20.83
N ASN A 172 13.88 -12.04 21.11
CA ASN A 172 12.45 -12.18 20.78
C ASN A 172 11.53 -11.28 21.61
N LEU A 173 12.04 -10.70 22.71
CA LEU A 173 11.32 -9.78 23.58
C LEU A 173 12.08 -8.45 23.70
N TRP A 174 12.92 -8.10 22.73
CA TRP A 174 13.53 -6.78 22.72
C TRP A 174 12.51 -5.71 22.33
N TYR A 175 12.56 -4.59 23.04
CA TYR A 175 11.77 -3.40 22.71
C TYR A 175 12.64 -2.15 22.75
N THR A 176 12.25 -1.15 21.97
CA THR A 176 12.88 0.17 21.92
C THR A 176 11.84 1.28 21.85
N SER A 177 12.26 2.52 22.13
CA SER A 177 11.44 3.72 22.00
C SER A 177 12.06 4.77 21.09
N SER A 178 13.13 4.42 20.40
CA SER A 178 13.96 5.37 19.63
C SER A 178 14.16 4.93 18.19
N PHE A 179 13.30 4.03 17.68
CA PHE A 179 13.34 3.68 16.27
C PHE A 179 12.91 4.90 15.42
N ALA A 180 13.48 5.01 14.24
CA ALA A 180 13.44 6.22 13.42
C ALA A 180 13.71 5.90 11.95
N GLY A 181 13.75 6.94 11.14
CA GLY A 181 14.07 6.83 9.72
C GLY A 181 12.80 6.75 8.87
N THR A 182 13.00 6.79 7.56
CA THR A 182 11.97 6.39 6.59
C THR A 182 11.53 4.96 6.84
N SER A 183 12.42 4.09 7.35
CA SER A 183 12.13 2.75 7.87
C SER A 183 11.20 2.71 9.09
N GLY A 184 11.12 3.78 9.88
CA GLY A 184 10.10 3.95 10.91
C GLY A 184 8.74 4.34 10.32
N ALA A 185 8.77 5.14 9.26
CA ALA A 185 7.59 5.69 8.64
C ALA A 185 6.87 4.72 7.68
N SER A 186 7.62 3.92 6.92
CA SER A 186 7.08 2.97 5.93
C SER A 186 6.18 1.88 6.53
N PRO A 187 6.45 1.29 7.71
CA PRO A 187 5.55 0.32 8.35
C PRO A 187 4.22 0.93 8.80
N ILE A 188 4.21 2.20 9.21
CA ILE A 188 2.98 2.91 9.59
C ILE A 188 2.09 3.12 8.35
N VAL A 189 2.67 3.56 7.23
CA VAL A 189 1.93 3.69 5.97
C VAL A 189 1.50 2.31 5.43
N THR A 190 2.35 1.29 5.57
CA THR A 190 2.00 -0.10 5.24
C THR A 190 0.79 -0.56 6.03
N SER A 191 0.73 -0.26 7.33
CA SER A 191 -0.41 -0.62 8.18
C SER A 191 -1.69 0.09 7.74
N ALA A 192 -1.59 1.36 7.31
CA ALA A 192 -2.73 2.06 6.71
C ALA A 192 -3.20 1.39 5.41
N ALA A 193 -2.27 1.02 4.52
CA ALA A 193 -2.59 0.32 3.28
C ALA A 193 -3.23 -1.06 3.52
N VAL A 194 -2.71 -1.84 4.49
CA VAL A 194 -3.28 -3.12 4.90
C VAL A 194 -4.69 -2.93 5.45
N SER A 195 -4.91 -1.93 6.31
CA SER A 195 -6.23 -1.62 6.87
C SER A 195 -7.24 -1.29 5.77
N LEU A 196 -6.89 -0.38 4.85
CA LEU A 196 -7.75 0.01 3.73
C LEU A 196 -8.02 -1.15 2.77
N SER A 197 -7.01 -1.98 2.48
CA SER A 197 -7.18 -3.16 1.62
C SER A 197 -8.12 -4.17 2.26
N SER A 198 -7.96 -4.44 3.56
CA SER A 198 -8.81 -5.36 4.32
C SER A 198 -10.25 -4.86 4.41
N MET A 199 -10.44 -3.57 4.67
CA MET A 199 -11.78 -2.98 4.69
C MET A 199 -12.45 -3.02 3.31
N LEU A 200 -11.71 -2.79 2.22
CA LEU A 200 -12.30 -2.82 0.88
C LEU A 200 -12.77 -4.24 0.54
N TRP A 201 -11.99 -5.24 0.95
CA TRP A 201 -12.37 -6.63 0.79
C TRP A 201 -13.62 -6.96 1.60
N GLU A 202 -13.65 -6.60 2.88
CA GLU A 202 -14.76 -6.95 3.79
C GLU A 202 -16.08 -6.27 3.40
N TYR A 203 -16.05 -4.97 3.10
CA TYR A 203 -17.27 -4.21 2.82
C TYR A 203 -17.74 -4.32 1.36
N HIS A 204 -16.83 -4.60 0.43
CA HIS A 204 -17.10 -4.48 -1.00
C HIS A 204 -16.66 -5.68 -1.84
N GLY A 205 -16.08 -6.73 -1.26
CA GLY A 205 -15.62 -7.91 -2.00
C GLY A 205 -14.55 -7.60 -3.06
N SER A 206 -13.90 -6.44 -2.96
CA SER A 206 -12.97 -5.92 -3.96
C SER A 206 -11.63 -5.58 -3.35
N ILE A 207 -10.62 -5.42 -4.21
CA ILE A 207 -9.26 -5.07 -3.82
C ILE A 207 -8.84 -3.79 -4.54
N TRP A 208 -7.91 -3.06 -3.93
CA TRP A 208 -7.32 -1.89 -4.54
C TRP A 208 -6.25 -2.31 -5.55
N ASP A 209 -6.26 -1.72 -6.73
CA ASP A 209 -5.06 -1.74 -7.56
C ASP A 209 -3.96 -0.87 -6.91
N PRO A 210 -2.68 -1.20 -7.08
CA PRO A 210 -1.59 -0.49 -6.41
C PRO A 210 -1.59 1.03 -6.67
N LYS A 211 -1.90 1.46 -7.90
CA LYS A 211 -1.97 2.88 -8.24
C LYS A 211 -3.14 3.60 -7.56
N GLU A 212 -4.23 2.90 -7.30
CA GLU A 212 -5.41 3.48 -6.66
C GLU A 212 -5.19 3.59 -5.15
N MET A 213 -4.58 2.58 -4.52
CA MET A 213 -4.11 2.67 -3.14
C MET A 213 -3.14 3.86 -2.97
N ARG A 214 -2.19 4.03 -3.90
CA ARG A 214 -1.29 5.19 -3.88
C ARG A 214 -2.05 6.51 -4.03
N ALA A 215 -3.02 6.58 -4.95
CA ALA A 215 -3.82 7.77 -5.17
C ALA A 215 -4.64 8.15 -3.93
N ILE A 216 -5.23 7.18 -3.23
CA ILE A 216 -6.03 7.47 -2.03
C ILE A 216 -5.17 7.94 -0.85
N LEU A 217 -3.98 7.36 -0.68
CA LEU A 217 -3.02 7.81 0.32
C LEU A 217 -2.55 9.26 0.05
N ARG A 218 -2.41 9.65 -1.22
CA ARG A 218 -2.06 11.01 -1.65
C ARG A 218 -3.19 12.02 -1.52
N ARG A 219 -4.43 11.65 -1.89
CA ARG A 219 -5.53 12.60 -2.01
C ARG A 219 -6.18 12.94 -0.68
N GLU A 220 -6.44 11.92 0.13
CA GLU A 220 -7.25 12.04 1.36
C GLU A 220 -6.39 12.00 2.63
N GLY A 221 -5.10 12.32 2.52
CA GLY A 221 -4.21 12.39 3.68
C GLY A 221 -4.28 13.73 4.42
N THR A 222 -3.76 13.76 5.65
CA THR A 222 -3.49 14.99 6.38
C THR A 222 -2.27 15.70 5.77
N PRO A 223 -2.38 16.99 5.35
CA PRO A 223 -1.27 17.68 4.71
C PRO A 223 0.02 17.71 5.54
N GLN A 224 1.15 17.49 4.85
CA GLN A 224 2.47 17.85 5.35
C GLN A 224 2.51 19.34 5.73
N GLN A 225 3.44 19.70 6.61
CA GLN A 225 3.79 21.10 6.86
C GLN A 225 5.04 21.50 6.06
N GLN A 226 6.21 21.67 6.70
CA GLN A 226 7.40 22.27 6.06
C GLN A 226 8.51 21.24 5.77
N GLY A 227 9.59 21.69 5.13
CA GLY A 227 10.88 20.97 5.08
C GLY A 227 11.22 20.23 3.80
N GLY A 228 10.41 20.27 2.74
CA GLY A 228 10.63 19.55 1.47
C GLY A 228 9.61 18.44 1.25
N HIS A 229 9.19 18.18 0.02
CA HIS A 229 7.98 17.38 -0.27
C HIS A 229 8.12 15.90 0.12
N ILE A 230 7.30 15.44 1.07
CA ILE A 230 7.15 14.03 1.47
C ILE A 230 5.70 13.54 1.38
N GLY A 231 4.82 14.29 0.70
CA GLY A 231 3.40 13.95 0.58
C GLY A 231 2.62 14.07 1.90
N PRO A 232 1.29 13.89 1.89
CA PRO A 232 0.47 13.96 3.11
C PRO A 232 0.59 12.69 3.96
N ARG A 233 0.20 12.76 5.24
CA ARG A 233 0.14 11.61 6.16
C ARG A 233 -1.19 10.86 6.00
N PRO A 234 -1.23 9.51 6.02
CA PRO A 234 -2.49 8.79 5.92
C PRO A 234 -3.53 9.25 6.96
N ASP A 235 -4.78 9.39 6.52
CA ASP A 235 -5.93 9.71 7.37
C ASP A 235 -7.01 8.67 7.06
N LEU A 236 -6.99 7.57 7.82
CA LEU A 236 -7.85 6.42 7.56
C LEU A 236 -9.33 6.79 7.59
N ARG A 237 -9.75 7.77 8.39
CA ARG A 237 -11.16 8.17 8.44
C ARG A 237 -11.61 8.72 7.08
N LYS A 238 -10.88 9.71 6.55
CA LYS A 238 -11.19 10.30 5.25
C LYS A 238 -11.03 9.30 4.11
N GLN A 239 -9.99 8.47 4.18
CA GLN A 239 -9.71 7.45 3.17
C GLN A 239 -10.82 6.40 3.13
N VAL A 240 -11.35 5.98 4.29
CA VAL A 240 -12.51 5.07 4.36
C VAL A 240 -13.78 5.70 3.84
N GLU A 241 -14.05 6.97 4.14
CA GLU A 241 -15.22 7.69 3.58
C GLU A 241 -15.19 7.74 2.04
N SER A 242 -14.00 7.73 1.45
CA SER A 242 -13.80 7.70 0.00
C SER A 242 -13.77 6.29 -0.61
N MET A 243 -13.86 5.24 0.21
CA MET A 243 -14.05 3.88 -0.28
C MET A 243 -15.43 3.77 -0.89
N VAL A 244 -15.49 3.92 -2.21
CA VAL A 244 -16.72 3.73 -2.95
C VAL A 244 -17.02 2.24 -3.09
N ASN A 245 -18.30 1.91 -3.07
CA ASN A 245 -18.78 0.57 -3.36
C ASN A 245 -18.44 0.21 -4.82
N ARG A 246 -17.36 -0.54 -5.03
CA ARG A 246 -16.93 -0.99 -6.36
C ARG A 246 -17.70 -2.22 -6.84
N HIS A 247 -18.48 -2.82 -5.97
CA HIS A 247 -19.47 -3.82 -6.34
C HIS A 247 -20.83 -3.14 -6.41
N LEU A 248 -21.40 -3.15 -7.63
CA LEU A 248 -22.71 -2.62 -8.01
C LEU A 248 -22.75 -1.12 -8.35
N GLN A 249 -22.24 -0.76 -9.54
CA GLN A 249 -23.07 0.08 -10.41
C GLN A 249 -24.31 -0.75 -10.78
N MET A 250 -25.26 -0.89 -9.85
CA MET A 250 -26.57 -1.46 -10.16
C MET A 250 -27.27 -0.40 -11.00
N GLN A 251 -27.10 -0.47 -12.32
CA GLN A 251 -27.92 0.36 -13.19
C GLN A 251 -29.31 -0.25 -13.19
N SER A 252 -30.25 0.51 -12.63
CA SER A 252 -31.65 0.16 -12.61
C SER A 252 -32.37 0.97 -13.69
N ALA A 253 -32.83 0.30 -14.73
CA ALA A 253 -33.63 0.86 -15.80
C ALA A 253 -34.63 -0.20 -16.26
N ASP A 254 -35.62 0.19 -17.05
CA ASP A 254 -36.45 -0.75 -17.79
C ASP A 254 -35.73 -1.01 -19.13
N PHE A 255 -34.85 -2.01 -19.16
CA PHE A 255 -34.00 -2.28 -20.33
C PHE A 255 -34.77 -3.00 -21.44
N ASP A 256 -35.83 -3.74 -21.11
CA ASP A 256 -36.66 -4.47 -22.07
C ASP A 256 -38.00 -3.80 -22.40
N GLY A 257 -38.36 -2.72 -21.71
CA GLY A 257 -39.54 -1.90 -21.97
C GLY A 257 -40.84 -2.49 -21.42
N ASP A 258 -40.79 -3.42 -20.46
CA ASP A 258 -41.96 -4.10 -19.90
C ASP A 258 -42.64 -3.35 -18.73
N GLY A 259 -42.10 -2.18 -18.35
CA GLY A 259 -42.60 -1.36 -17.25
C GLY A 259 -42.14 -1.81 -15.86
N LYS A 260 -41.20 -2.77 -15.76
CA LYS A 260 -40.55 -3.17 -14.50
C LYS A 260 -39.11 -2.67 -14.46
N THR A 261 -38.57 -2.61 -13.25
CA THR A 261 -37.18 -2.22 -13.02
C THR A 261 -36.28 -3.43 -13.19
N ASP A 262 -35.40 -3.40 -14.19
CA ASP A 262 -34.31 -4.35 -14.35
C ASP A 262 -33.08 -3.88 -13.58
N TYR A 263 -32.16 -4.82 -13.32
CA TYR A 263 -30.89 -4.54 -12.66
C TYR A 263 -29.75 -5.14 -13.47
N ALA A 264 -28.81 -4.29 -13.91
CA ALA A 264 -27.55 -4.75 -14.49
C ALA A 264 -26.46 -4.74 -13.42
N ILE A 265 -25.74 -5.86 -13.28
CA ILE A 265 -24.57 -5.99 -12.40
C ILE A 265 -23.34 -6.10 -13.29
N PHE A 266 -22.53 -5.04 -13.32
CA PHE A 266 -21.24 -5.06 -14.00
C PHE A 266 -20.14 -5.49 -13.03
N SER A 267 -19.43 -6.57 -13.38
CA SER A 267 -18.19 -6.99 -12.73
C SER A 267 -17.00 -6.44 -13.53
N ALA A 268 -16.02 -5.85 -12.87
CA ALA A 268 -14.80 -5.33 -13.49
C ALA A 268 -13.78 -6.42 -13.88
N ILE A 269 -14.17 -7.70 -13.83
CA ILE A 269 -13.34 -8.81 -14.31
C ILE A 269 -13.63 -9.01 -15.80
N GLU A 270 -12.60 -8.85 -16.64
CA GLU A 270 -12.69 -8.99 -18.09
C GLU A 270 -13.09 -10.43 -18.52
N TRP A 271 -14.34 -10.57 -19.03
CA TRP A 271 -14.96 -11.61 -19.89
C TRP A 271 -15.61 -12.89 -19.29
N PRO A 272 -16.67 -13.45 -19.93
CA PRO A 272 -17.65 -12.84 -20.83
C PRO A 272 -18.97 -12.50 -20.12
N PHE A 273 -19.71 -11.56 -20.70
CA PHE A 273 -21.03 -11.08 -20.29
C PHE A 273 -21.99 -12.21 -19.91
N GLY A 274 -22.48 -12.17 -18.66
CA GLY A 274 -23.71 -12.85 -18.26
C GLY A 274 -24.77 -11.79 -17.98
N ILE A 275 -25.68 -11.56 -18.93
CA ILE A 275 -26.92 -10.85 -18.62
C ILE A 275 -27.77 -11.83 -17.80
N PHE A 276 -27.87 -11.58 -16.49
CA PHE A 276 -28.80 -12.30 -15.62
C PHE A 276 -30.11 -11.53 -15.56
N THR A 277 -31.12 -11.95 -16.33
CA THR A 277 -32.50 -11.50 -16.14
C THR A 277 -33.05 -12.19 -14.90
N MET A 278 -33.04 -11.51 -13.76
CA MET A 278 -33.76 -11.97 -12.57
C MET A 278 -35.18 -11.42 -12.60
N GLN A 279 -36.11 -12.24 -13.09
CA GLN A 279 -37.53 -11.95 -12.96
C GLN A 279 -37.90 -12.06 -11.47
N GLN A 280 -38.31 -10.95 -10.85
CA GLN A 280 -38.93 -11.01 -9.52
C GLN A 280 -40.24 -11.79 -9.67
N VAL A 281 -40.27 -13.04 -9.19
CA VAL A 281 -41.54 -13.73 -9.00
C VAL A 281 -42.25 -13.00 -7.86
N GLN A 282 -43.20 -12.14 -8.20
CA GLN A 282 -44.17 -11.65 -7.22
C GLN A 282 -44.86 -12.90 -6.64
N ARG A 283 -44.47 -13.28 -5.41
CA ARG A 283 -45.27 -14.21 -4.62
C ARG A 283 -46.54 -13.47 -4.20
N ASN A 284 -47.58 -13.58 -5.03
CA ASN A 284 -48.94 -13.48 -4.52
C ASN A 284 -49.29 -14.77 -3.76
N PRO A 285 -49.92 -14.69 -2.59
CA PRO A 285 -50.14 -15.83 -1.73
C PRO A 285 -51.29 -16.67 -2.28
N ILE A 286 -50.99 -17.77 -2.98
CA ILE A 286 -52.00 -18.80 -3.25
C ILE A 286 -51.40 -20.19 -2.98
N ALA A 287 -52.21 -20.98 -2.28
CA ALA A 287 -51.97 -22.34 -1.86
C ALA A 287 -51.52 -23.27 -3.00
N GLY A 288 -50.55 -24.14 -2.70
CA GLY A 288 -50.31 -25.40 -3.39
C GLY A 288 -49.54 -25.33 -4.73
N GLY A 289 -48.43 -26.08 -4.81
CA GLY A 289 -47.94 -26.62 -6.08
C GLY A 289 -46.65 -26.03 -6.67
N LYS A 290 -45.54 -26.76 -6.44
CA LYS A 290 -44.36 -27.03 -7.31
C LYS A 290 -43.84 -26.02 -8.36
N LYS A 291 -42.52 -25.77 -8.23
CA LYS A 291 -41.41 -25.70 -9.23
C LYS A 291 -41.45 -24.66 -10.37
N GLY A 292 -40.41 -23.82 -10.46
CA GLY A 292 -39.90 -23.19 -11.70
C GLY A 292 -38.39 -23.48 -11.80
N ILE A 293 -37.86 -24.24 -12.76
CA ILE A 293 -37.63 -24.01 -14.21
C ILE A 293 -36.57 -22.93 -14.46
N TYR A 294 -35.33 -23.37 -14.67
CA TYR A 294 -34.25 -22.61 -15.30
C TYR A 294 -34.36 -22.79 -16.81
N ARG A 295 -34.28 -21.69 -17.57
CA ARG A 295 -34.15 -21.74 -19.03
C ARG A 295 -32.86 -21.03 -19.44
N HIS A 296 -31.91 -21.82 -19.91
CA HIS A 296 -30.69 -21.35 -20.55
C HIS A 296 -31.06 -20.90 -21.97
N LEU A 297 -30.73 -19.66 -22.35
CA LEU A 297 -30.73 -19.23 -23.75
C LEU A 297 -29.29 -18.88 -24.11
N GLN A 298 -28.72 -19.68 -25.01
CA GLN A 298 -27.49 -19.39 -25.74
C GLN A 298 -27.87 -18.64 -27.01
N THR A 299 -27.17 -17.55 -27.30
CA THR A 299 -26.82 -17.08 -28.64
C THR A 299 -25.47 -16.40 -28.58
#